data_AF-A0AAU3HB71-F1
#
_entry.id   AF-A0AAU3HB71-F1
#
_cell.length_a   1.000
_cell.length_b   1.000
_cell.length_c   1.000
_cell.angle_alpha   90.00
_cell.angle_beta   90.00
_cell.angle_gamma   90.00
#
_symmetry.space_group_name_H-M   'P 1'
#
loop_
_entity.id
_entity.type
_entity.pdbx_description
1 polymer ?
#
loop_
_entity_poly.entity_id
_entity_poly.type
_entity_poly.pdbx_seq_one_letter_code
_entity_poly.pdbx_strand_id
1 'polypeptide(L)'
;MYGKLTERQWKLIAKNPDSYTGRTYVVYGQVTQFDAATGTDAFRANVGGRNLTYEFEYDTNTLLQGDAGRLSDLVQDDEFQAKVTVLGSFSYDTQIGGETTVPLLRVDSIKVL
;
A
#
# COMPACT_ATOMS: atom_id res chain seq x y z
N MET A 1 -11.94 -7.05 13.05
CA MET A 1 -11.53 -5.69 13.49
C MET A 1 -10.13 -5.43 12.94
N TYR A 2 -9.85 -4.24 12.40
CA TYR A 2 -8.54 -3.92 11.80
C TYR A 2 -7.54 -3.49 12.88
N GLY A 3 -6.35 -4.09 12.89
CA GLY A 3 -5.29 -3.76 13.85
C GLY A 3 -4.65 -2.40 13.56
N LYS A 4 -4.37 -1.61 14.59
CA LYS A 4 -3.52 -0.41 14.47
C LYS A 4 -2.06 -0.82 14.54
N LEU A 5 -1.21 -0.13 13.78
CA LEU A 5 0.21 -0.41 13.70
C LEU A 5 1.04 0.75 14.26
N THR A 6 2.26 0.42 14.66
CA THR A 6 3.39 1.34 14.76
C THR A 6 4.22 1.23 13.48
N GLU A 7 5.06 2.23 13.21
CA GLU A 7 6.02 2.16 12.09
C GLU A 7 6.91 0.92 12.15
N ARG A 8 7.37 0.54 13.35
CA ARG A 8 8.17 -0.68 13.53
C ARG A 8 7.41 -1.95 13.13
N GLN A 9 6.14 -2.05 13.52
CA GLN A 9 5.32 -3.21 13.15
C GLN A 9 5.07 -3.25 11.64
N TRP A 10 4.82 -2.11 11.02
CA TRP A 10 4.71 -2.03 9.56
C TRP A 10 5.99 -2.49 8.87
N LYS A 11 7.17 -2.02 9.31
CA LYS A 11 8.46 -2.48 8.76
C LYS A 11 8.69 -3.99 8.92
N LEU A 12 8.19 -4.61 9.99
CA LEU A 12 8.25 -6.06 10.17
C LEU A 12 7.31 -6.80 9.21
N ILE A 13 6.13 -6.25 8.95
CA ILE A 13 5.19 -6.79 7.95
C ILE A 13 5.79 -6.66 6.56
N ALA A 14 6.26 -5.47 6.19
CA ALA A 14 6.83 -5.20 4.87
C ALA A 14 8.07 -6.06 4.58
N LYS A 15 8.87 -6.38 5.61
CA LYS A 15 10.03 -7.27 5.48
C LYS A 15 9.66 -8.72 5.16
N ASN A 16 8.49 -9.20 5.55
CA ASN A 16 8.06 -10.58 5.35
C ASN A 16 6.52 -10.65 5.29
N PRO A 17 5.89 -10.10 4.24
CA PRO A 17 4.45 -9.93 4.20
C PRO A 17 3.71 -11.27 4.14
N ASP A 18 4.33 -12.33 3.60
CA ASP A 18 3.77 -13.67 3.51
C ASP A 18 3.44 -14.28 4.87
N SER A 19 4.20 -13.93 5.92
CA SER A 19 3.90 -14.38 7.29
C SER A 19 2.69 -13.67 7.92
N TYR A 20 2.14 -12.66 7.23
CA TYR A 20 1.00 -11.86 7.68
C TYR A 20 -0.20 -11.96 6.74
N THR A 21 -0.16 -12.81 5.71
CA THR A 21 -1.27 -13.00 4.77
C THR A 21 -2.60 -13.25 5.50
N GLY A 22 -3.65 -12.58 5.04
CA GLY A 22 -5.00 -12.62 5.61
C GLY A 22 -5.20 -11.75 6.86
N ARG A 23 -4.15 -11.18 7.44
CA ARG A 23 -4.29 -10.24 8.56
C ARG A 23 -4.74 -8.87 8.08
N THR A 24 -5.47 -8.16 8.94
CA THR A 24 -6.12 -6.90 8.61
C THR A 24 -5.62 -5.74 9.46
N TYR A 25 -5.28 -4.62 8.81
CA TYR A 25 -4.65 -3.47 9.46
C TYR A 25 -5.20 -2.13 8.98
N VAL A 26 -5.02 -1.10 9.80
CA VAL A 26 -5.10 0.30 9.36
C VAL A 26 -3.70 0.75 8.98
N VAL A 27 -3.55 1.30 7.78
CA VAL A 27 -2.30 1.86 7.26
C VAL A 27 -2.53 3.28 6.75
N TYR A 28 -1.45 4.02 6.58
CA TYR A 28 -1.41 5.37 6.01
C TYR A 28 -0.38 5.41 4.90
N GLY A 29 -0.50 6.35 3.99
CA GLY A 29 0.48 6.48 2.92
C GLY A 29 0.17 7.60 1.96
N GLN A 30 1.03 7.71 0.96
CA GLN A 30 0.92 8.65 -0.14
C GLN A 30 0.96 7.88 -1.45
N VAL A 31 0.02 8.16 -2.35
CA VAL A 31 0.02 7.59 -3.70
C VAL A 31 1.23 8.09 -4.47
N THR A 32 2.04 7.16 -5.00
CA THR A 32 3.23 7.51 -5.79
C THR A 32 3.03 7.26 -7.28
N GLN A 33 2.11 6.36 -7.66
CA GLN A 33 1.85 6.05 -9.07
C GLN A 33 0.48 5.40 -9.26
N PHE A 34 -0.30 5.96 -10.19
CA PHE A 34 -1.31 5.25 -10.97
C PHE A 34 -0.75 5.12 -12.38
N ASP A 35 -0.37 3.92 -12.82
CA ASP A 35 0.04 3.75 -14.20
C ASP A 35 -0.88 2.80 -14.95
N ALA A 36 -0.84 2.89 -16.29
CA ALA A 36 -1.60 2.02 -17.17
C ALA A 36 -1.22 0.53 -17.03
N ALA A 37 -0.11 0.21 -16.36
CA ALA A 37 0.33 -1.17 -16.12
C ALA A 37 -0.29 -1.78 -14.85
N THR A 38 -0.68 -0.97 -13.85
CA THR A 38 -1.42 -1.46 -12.66
C THR A 38 -2.91 -1.65 -12.92
N GLY A 39 -3.46 -1.09 -14.00
CA GLY A 39 -4.89 -1.15 -14.30
C GLY A 39 -5.70 -0.11 -13.51
N THR A 40 -7.03 -0.28 -13.48
CA THR A 40 -7.95 0.67 -12.81
C THR A 40 -8.26 0.29 -11.37
N ASP A 41 -7.78 -0.87 -10.93
CA ASP A 41 -8.07 -1.51 -9.65
C ASP A 41 -6.83 -1.65 -8.75
N ALA A 42 -5.68 -1.12 -9.16
CA ALA A 42 -4.47 -1.08 -8.33
C ALA A 42 -3.64 0.19 -8.53
N PHE A 43 -2.85 0.53 -7.51
CA PHE A 43 -1.94 1.66 -7.49
C PHE A 43 -0.73 1.39 -6.59
N ARG A 44 0.33 2.17 -6.80
CA ARG A 44 1.52 2.15 -5.93
C ARG A 44 1.48 3.32 -4.96
N ALA A 45 1.94 3.05 -3.75
CA ALA A 45 2.06 4.03 -2.70
C ALA A 45 3.28 3.74 -1.83
N ASN A 46 3.76 4.78 -1.16
CA ASN A 46 4.60 4.60 0.01
C ASN A 46 3.71 4.52 1.25
N VAL A 47 3.89 3.48 2.07
CA VAL A 47 2.99 3.15 3.18
C VAL A 47 3.73 3.15 4.52
N GLY A 48 3.02 3.56 5.58
CA GLY A 48 3.43 3.51 6.98
C GLY A 48 2.35 2.90 7.88
N GLY A 49 2.73 2.61 9.13
CA GLY A 49 1.84 2.02 10.13
C GLY A 49 0.94 3.04 10.84
N ARG A 50 1.30 4.32 10.81
CA ARG A 50 0.56 5.44 11.39
C ARG A 50 0.59 6.66 10.48
N ASN A 51 -0.24 7.66 10.79
CA ASN A 51 -0.16 8.96 10.14
C ASN A 51 1.18 9.64 10.50
N LEU A 52 1.98 9.96 9.49
CA LEU A 52 3.24 10.67 9.63
C LEU A 52 3.03 12.16 9.37
N THR A 53 3.99 13.00 9.77
CA THR A 53 3.83 14.45 9.65
C THR A 53 4.08 14.90 8.21
N TYR A 54 4.99 14.21 7.52
CA TYR A 54 5.35 14.54 6.16
C TYR A 54 5.27 13.30 5.26
N GLU A 55 4.76 13.47 4.05
CA GLU A 55 4.61 12.41 3.05
C GLU A 55 5.90 11.63 2.77
N PHE A 56 7.06 12.32 2.76
CA PHE A 56 8.36 11.71 2.50
C PHE A 56 8.85 10.77 3.62
N GLU A 57 8.18 10.77 4.78
CA GLU A 57 8.47 9.84 5.87
C GLU A 57 7.88 8.45 5.60
N TYR A 58 6.94 8.31 4.67
CA TYR A 58 6.50 7.01 4.17
C TYR A 58 7.58 6.45 3.23
N ASP A 59 8.29 5.40 3.65
CA ASP A 59 9.47 4.88 2.94
C ASP A 59 9.26 3.50 2.27
N THR A 60 8.10 2.88 2.49
CA THR A 60 7.85 1.51 2.05
C THR A 60 6.96 1.45 0.82
N ASN A 61 7.58 1.30 -0.36
CA ASN A 61 6.89 1.04 -1.62
C ASN A 61 6.01 -0.21 -1.51
N THR A 62 4.73 -0.06 -1.80
CA THR A 62 3.68 -1.07 -1.60
C THR A 62 2.72 -1.03 -2.77
N LEU A 63 2.26 -2.20 -3.22
CA LEU A 63 1.18 -2.31 -4.19
C LEU A 63 -0.15 -2.49 -3.46
N LEU A 64 -1.12 -1.64 -3.79
CA LEU A 64 -2.48 -1.72 -3.24
C LEU A 64 -3.44 -2.03 -4.38
N GLN A 65 -4.31 -3.03 -4.18
CA GLN A 65 -5.36 -3.39 -5.13
C GLN A 65 -6.73 -3.42 -4.47
N GLY A 66 -7.80 -3.20 -5.21
CA GLY A 66 -9.15 -3.09 -4.66
C GLY A 66 -10.23 -3.06 -5.73
N ASP A 67 -11.38 -2.50 -5.37
CA ASP A 67 -12.47 -2.26 -6.32
C ASP A 67 -12.18 -0.99 -7.13
N ALA A 68 -12.23 -1.05 -8.46
CA ALA A 68 -11.91 0.09 -9.32
C ALA A 68 -12.78 1.33 -9.03
N GLY A 69 -14.07 1.15 -8.74
CA GLY A 69 -14.96 2.26 -8.39
C GLY A 69 -14.63 2.92 -7.06
N ARG A 70 -14.00 2.18 -6.13
CA ARG A 70 -13.49 2.75 -4.87
C ARG A 70 -12.18 3.52 -5.06
N LEU A 71 -11.40 3.15 -6.07
CA LEU A 71 -10.07 3.72 -6.31
C LEU A 71 -10.07 4.81 -7.39
N SER A 72 -11.19 5.01 -8.11
CA SER A 72 -11.29 5.90 -9.27
C SER A 72 -10.97 7.37 -8.99
N ASP A 73 -11.20 7.81 -7.75
CA ASP A 73 -11.07 9.21 -7.36
C ASP A 73 -9.70 9.54 -6.74
N LEU A 74 -8.85 8.52 -6.54
CA LEU A 74 -7.49 8.71 -6.04
C LEU A 74 -6.59 9.19 -7.18
N VAL A 75 -5.71 10.13 -6.87
CA VAL A 75 -4.69 10.64 -7.78
C VAL A 75 -3.29 10.54 -7.16
N GLN A 76 -2.27 10.75 -7.98
CA GLN A 76 -0.90 10.83 -7.48
C GLN A 76 -0.79 11.94 -6.42
N ASP A 77 0.05 11.71 -5.41
CA ASP A 77 0.31 12.60 -4.26
C ASP A 77 -0.83 12.68 -3.22
N ASP A 78 -1.96 11.98 -3.42
CA ASP A 78 -2.98 11.86 -2.37
C ASP A 78 -2.41 11.14 -1.13
N GLU A 79 -2.50 11.80 0.02
CA GLU A 79 -2.33 11.16 1.32
C GLU A 79 -3.62 10.46 1.75
N PHE A 80 -3.50 9.25 2.30
CA PHE A 80 -4.66 8.44 2.64
C PHE A 80 -4.54 7.71 3.97
N GLN A 81 -5.71 7.30 4.47
CA GLN A 81 -5.84 6.26 5.47
C GLN A 81 -6.64 5.10 4.87
N ALA A 82 -6.12 3.88 4.96
CA ALA A 82 -6.77 2.68 4.44
C ALA A 82 -6.94 1.59 5.49
N LYS A 83 -8.02 0.83 5.37
CA LYS A 83 -8.20 -0.49 6.00
C LYS A 83 -7.86 -1.54 4.96
N VAL A 84 -6.92 -2.41 5.28
CA VAL A 84 -6.32 -3.32 4.33
C VAL A 84 -6.26 -4.75 4.85
N THR A 85 -6.26 -5.70 3.91
CA THR A 85 -5.88 -7.10 4.14
C THR A 85 -4.52 -7.35 3.50
N VAL A 86 -3.56 -7.93 4.21
CA VAL A 86 -2.27 -8.33 3.63
C VAL A 86 -2.48 -9.56 2.73
N LEU A 87 -1.99 -9.51 1.49
CA LEU A 87 -2.08 -10.62 0.55
C LEU A 87 -0.76 -11.39 0.39
N GLY A 88 0.36 -10.79 0.79
CA GLY A 88 1.68 -11.39 0.74
C GLY A 88 2.68 -10.48 0.03
N SER A 89 3.73 -11.09 -0.53
CA SER A 89 4.68 -10.44 -1.42
C SER A 89 4.20 -10.48 -2.87
N PHE A 90 4.59 -9.47 -3.65
CA PHE A 90 4.35 -9.42 -5.10
C PHE A 90 5.62 -8.97 -5.80
N SER A 91 6.10 -9.76 -6.76
CA SER A 91 7.23 -9.42 -7.61
C SER A 91 6.78 -8.97 -8.99
N TYR A 92 7.45 -7.95 -9.54
CA TYR A 92 7.24 -7.49 -10.91
C TYR A 92 8.50 -6.91 -11.53
N ASP A 93 8.55 -6.95 -12.86
CA ASP A 93 9.60 -6.31 -13.64
C ASP A 93 9.44 -4.80 -13.65
N THR A 94 10.54 -4.10 -13.39
CA THR A 94 10.66 -2.66 -13.49
C THR A 94 11.06 -2.25 -14.91
N GLN A 95 10.66 -1.05 -15.31
CA GLN A 95 10.86 -0.55 -16.68
C GLN A 95 12.33 -0.45 -17.13
N ILE A 96 13.28 -0.39 -16.18
CA ILE A 96 14.73 -0.23 -16.47
C ILE A 96 15.46 -1.60 -16.47
N GLY A 97 14.72 -2.72 -16.40
CA GLY A 97 15.30 -4.06 -16.57
C GLY A 97 15.80 -4.71 -15.28
N GLY A 98 14.96 -4.73 -14.24
CA GLY A 98 15.20 -5.49 -13.02
C GLY A 98 13.89 -5.89 -12.34
N GLU A 99 13.91 -6.86 -11.45
CA GLU A 99 12.74 -7.31 -10.68
C GLU A 99 12.69 -6.59 -9.33
N THR A 100 11.50 -6.26 -8.85
CA THR A 100 11.30 -5.75 -7.49
C THR A 100 10.19 -6.50 -6.79
N THR A 101 10.34 -6.73 -5.48
CA THR A 101 9.36 -7.39 -4.62
C THR A 101 8.84 -6.41 -3.58
N VAL A 102 7.52 -6.27 -3.50
CA VAL A 102 6.83 -5.34 -2.59
C VAL A 102 5.74 -6.07 -1.79
N PRO A 103 5.28 -5.51 -0.67
CA PRO A 103 4.05 -5.98 -0.05
C PRO A 103 2.86 -5.72 -0.97
N LEU A 104 1.94 -6.68 -1.03
CA LEU A 104 0.65 -6.56 -1.71
C LEU A 104 -0.47 -6.48 -0.66
N LEU A 105 -1.29 -5.44 -0.78
CA LEU A 105 -2.43 -5.20 0.10
C LEU A 105 -3.73 -5.16 -0.71
N ARG A 106 -4.80 -5.76 -0.17
CA ARG A 106 -6.17 -5.48 -0.63
C ARG A 106 -6.74 -4.30 0.14
N VAL A 107 -7.27 -3.31 -0.56
CA VAL A 107 -8.01 -2.18 0.00
C VAL A 107 -9.45 -2.59 0.27
N ASP A 108 -9.80 -2.70 1.55
CA ASP A 108 -11.18 -2.97 1.97
C ASP A 108 -11.96 -1.65 2.19
N SER A 109 -11.27 -0.56 2.58
CA SER A 109 -11.79 0.81 2.58
C SER A 109 -10.64 1.83 2.54
N ILE A 110 -10.84 2.98 1.92
CA ILE A 110 -9.85 4.06 1.85
C ILE A 110 -10.53 5.42 1.97
N LYS A 111 -9.80 6.42 2.50
CA LYS A 111 -10.18 7.82 2.47
C LYS A 111 -8.92 8.67 2.23
N VAL A 112 -9.06 9.74 1.47
CA VAL A 112 -8.06 10.81 1.35
C VAL A 112 -8.07 11.65 2.65
N LEU A 113 -6.93 12.21 3.03
CA LEU A 113 -6.72 13.00 4.26
C LEU A 113 -6.70 14.51 4.01
#